data_AF-A0A961V1M3-F1
#
_entry.id   AF-A0A961V1M3-F1
#
_cell.length_a   1.000
_cell.length_b   1.000
_cell.length_c   1.000
_cell.angle_alpha   90.00
_cell.angle_beta   90.00
_cell.angle_gamma   90.00
#
_symmetry.space_group_name_H-M   'P 1'
#
loop_
_entity.id
_entity.type
_entity.pdbx_description
1 polymer ?
#
loop_
_entity_poly.entity_id
_entity_poly.type
_entity_poly.pdbx_seq_one_letter_code
_entity_poly.pdbx_strand_id
1 'polypeptide(L)'
;GQHAELDVMRKVEGVAISPRDTVLVDQGMMTGRAGIFAGGDVIGGLMTMTAATGHGKKAARAIDVWLSGGHYEGHEKSPPVDFDMLNLPLFLDAGRSQMSALPPEARSGFVEVVAGISDREARYEADRCLSCGNCFECDNCFAACPEQAVVKLGKGRKYTVDLDLCTGCAVCYDQCPCHAIEMVADVAALSAEAHRPLRFKARP
;
A
#
# COMPACT_ATOMS: atom_id res chain seq x y z
N GLY A 1 -1.61 -13.45 -25.04
CA GLY A 1 -1.91 -13.01 -23.66
C GLY A 1 -1.25 -13.96 -22.68
N GLN A 2 -1.05 -13.52 -21.44
CA GLN A 2 -0.58 -14.41 -20.37
C GLN A 2 -1.76 -15.25 -19.86
N HIS A 3 -1.53 -16.53 -19.56
CA HIS A 3 -2.53 -17.44 -19.00
C HIS A 3 -1.87 -18.29 -17.92
N ALA A 4 -2.58 -18.54 -16.82
CA ALA A 4 -2.10 -19.41 -15.77
C ALA A 4 -2.26 -20.89 -16.17
N GLU A 5 -1.27 -21.70 -15.82
CA GLU A 5 -1.37 -23.16 -15.94
C GLU A 5 -2.21 -23.69 -14.77
N LEU A 6 -3.34 -24.34 -15.07
CA LEU A 6 -4.34 -24.73 -14.07
C LEU A 6 -4.52 -26.25 -13.92
N ASP A 7 -3.72 -27.05 -14.60
CA ASP A 7 -3.88 -28.51 -14.66
C ASP A 7 -3.82 -29.18 -13.28
N VAL A 8 -2.99 -28.66 -12.38
CA VAL A 8 -2.91 -29.11 -10.99
C VAL A 8 -4.15 -28.66 -10.22
N MET A 9 -4.53 -27.39 -10.34
CA MET A 9 -5.64 -26.79 -9.58
C MET A 9 -6.99 -27.43 -9.91
N ARG A 10 -7.22 -27.80 -11.18
CA ARG A 10 -8.44 -28.50 -11.63
C ARG A 10 -8.65 -29.85 -10.95
N LYS A 11 -7.58 -30.49 -10.47
CA LYS A 11 -7.63 -31.79 -9.79
C LYS A 11 -7.87 -31.67 -8.29
N VAL A 12 -7.78 -30.45 -7.74
CA VAL A 12 -7.97 -30.21 -6.31
C VAL A 12 -9.46 -29.99 -6.04
N GLU A 13 -10.09 -30.97 -5.40
CA GLU A 13 -11.47 -30.85 -4.92
C GLU A 13 -11.63 -29.59 -4.06
N GLY A 14 -12.69 -28.81 -4.27
CA GLY A 14 -12.96 -27.55 -3.56
C GLY A 14 -12.33 -26.30 -4.17
N VAL A 15 -11.38 -26.42 -5.10
CA VAL A 15 -10.86 -25.27 -5.86
C VAL A 15 -11.75 -25.02 -7.07
N ALA A 16 -12.53 -23.93 -7.02
CA ALA A 16 -13.41 -23.54 -8.12
C ALA A 16 -12.66 -22.68 -9.14
N ILE A 17 -12.92 -22.92 -10.43
CA ILE A 17 -12.32 -22.18 -11.54
C ILE A 17 -13.43 -21.45 -12.29
N SER A 18 -13.19 -20.17 -12.60
CA SER A 18 -14.10 -19.32 -13.34
C SER A 18 -14.14 -19.68 -14.84
N PRO A 19 -15.17 -19.24 -15.59
CA PRO A 19 -15.21 -19.40 -17.05
C PRO A 19 -14.08 -18.70 -17.81
N ARG A 20 -13.30 -17.83 -17.13
CA ARG A 20 -12.14 -17.13 -17.70
C ARG A 20 -10.82 -17.82 -17.36
N ASP A 21 -10.86 -19.08 -16.94
CA ASP A 21 -9.68 -19.85 -16.54
C ASP A 21 -8.85 -19.13 -15.44
N THR A 22 -9.55 -18.71 -14.39
CA THR A 22 -8.94 -18.16 -13.17
C THR A 22 -9.48 -18.86 -11.94
N VAL A 23 -8.66 -18.97 -10.90
CA VAL A 23 -9.07 -19.53 -9.60
C VAL A 23 -9.97 -18.53 -8.87
N LEU A 24 -11.11 -19.01 -8.39
CA LEU A 24 -12.01 -18.22 -7.56
C LEU A 24 -11.52 -18.22 -6.11
N VAL A 25 -11.44 -17.01 -5.54
CA VAL A 25 -11.05 -16.79 -4.15
C VAL A 25 -12.01 -15.84 -3.46
N ASP A 26 -12.08 -15.94 -2.15
CA ASP A 26 -12.82 -15.02 -1.29
C ASP A 26 -12.04 -13.72 -1.00
N GLN A 27 -12.58 -12.89 -0.11
CA GLN A 27 -11.90 -11.66 0.30
C GLN A 27 -10.59 -11.92 1.05
N GLY A 28 -10.37 -13.09 1.65
CA GLY A 28 -9.13 -13.49 2.31
C GLY A 28 -8.11 -14.13 1.36
N MET A 29 -8.36 -14.16 0.06
CA MET A 29 -7.55 -14.90 -0.93
C MET A 29 -7.63 -16.43 -0.76
N MET A 30 -8.57 -16.94 0.04
CA MET A 30 -8.80 -18.38 0.20
C MET A 30 -9.65 -18.90 -0.94
N THR A 31 -9.28 -20.04 -1.50
CA THR A 31 -10.10 -20.77 -2.48
C THR A 31 -11.31 -21.42 -1.79
N GLY A 32 -12.19 -22.08 -2.55
CA GLY A 32 -13.27 -22.88 -1.95
C GLY A 32 -12.78 -24.07 -1.10
N ARG A 33 -11.48 -24.41 -1.15
CA ARG A 33 -10.85 -25.39 -0.26
C ARG A 33 -10.17 -24.69 0.91
N ALA A 34 -10.63 -25.00 2.12
CA ALA A 34 -10.03 -24.52 3.35
C ALA A 34 -8.52 -24.79 3.40
N GLY A 35 -7.75 -23.76 3.77
CA GLY A 35 -6.29 -23.82 3.87
C GLY A 35 -5.53 -23.67 2.55
N ILE A 36 -6.22 -23.55 1.40
CA ILE A 36 -5.60 -23.26 0.11
C ILE A 36 -5.92 -21.82 -0.27
N PHE A 37 -4.86 -21.03 -0.49
CA PHE A 37 -4.94 -19.62 -0.86
C PHE A 37 -4.30 -19.40 -2.23
N ALA A 38 -4.80 -18.41 -2.98
CA ALA A 38 -4.29 -18.07 -4.29
C ALA A 38 -4.22 -16.55 -4.50
N GLY A 39 -3.21 -16.10 -5.24
CA GLY A 39 -2.97 -14.69 -5.51
C GLY A 39 -2.10 -14.52 -6.76
N GLY A 40 -1.93 -13.28 -7.21
CA GLY A 40 -1.30 -13.00 -8.51
C GLY A 40 -2.23 -13.20 -9.70
N ASP A 41 -1.67 -13.49 -10.87
CA ASP A 41 -2.43 -13.53 -12.13
C ASP A 41 -3.36 -14.74 -12.23
N VAL A 42 -3.13 -15.79 -11.43
CA VAL A 42 -3.96 -17.00 -11.39
C VAL A 42 -5.40 -16.73 -10.95
N ILE A 43 -5.64 -15.63 -10.24
CA ILE A 43 -6.99 -15.19 -9.84
C ILE A 43 -7.56 -14.09 -10.76
N GLY A 44 -6.81 -13.69 -11.80
CA GLY A 44 -7.17 -12.61 -12.73
C GLY A 44 -7.08 -11.20 -12.15
N GLY A 45 -7.90 -10.28 -12.67
CA GLY A 45 -7.94 -8.88 -12.24
C GLY A 45 -6.98 -7.98 -13.02
N LEU A 46 -6.25 -7.11 -12.31
CA LEU A 46 -5.37 -6.11 -12.93
C LEU A 46 -4.12 -6.70 -13.59
N MET A 47 -3.71 -7.91 -13.18
CA MET A 47 -2.56 -8.65 -13.73
C MET A 47 -1.28 -7.79 -13.87
N THR A 48 -1.02 -6.96 -12.86
CA THR A 48 0.21 -6.18 -12.75
C THR A 48 1.08 -6.75 -11.63
N MET A 49 2.40 -6.54 -11.72
CA MET A 49 3.33 -6.93 -10.66
C MET A 49 2.95 -6.34 -9.29
N THR A 50 2.44 -5.10 -9.27
CA THR A 50 1.98 -4.42 -8.05
C THR A 50 0.74 -5.09 -7.47
N ALA A 51 -0.22 -5.49 -8.30
CA ALA A 51 -1.41 -6.22 -7.87
C ALA A 51 -1.03 -7.61 -7.32
N ALA A 52 -0.16 -8.34 -8.02
CA ALA A 52 0.31 -9.66 -7.59
C ALA A 52 1.04 -9.60 -6.24
N THR A 53 1.92 -8.61 -6.05
CA THR A 53 2.59 -8.36 -4.77
C THR A 53 1.57 -8.05 -3.66
N GLY A 54 0.55 -7.24 -3.97
CA GLY A 54 -0.56 -6.95 -3.05
C GLY A 54 -1.36 -8.19 -2.67
N HIS A 55 -1.66 -9.07 -3.63
CA HIS A 55 -2.32 -10.35 -3.40
C HIS A 55 -1.48 -11.23 -2.46
N GLY A 56 -0.16 -11.32 -2.68
CA GLY A 56 0.75 -12.08 -1.81
C GLY A 56 0.75 -11.58 -0.36
N LYS A 57 0.87 -10.26 -0.15
CA LYS A 57 0.79 -9.67 1.21
C LYS A 57 -0.56 -9.93 1.88
N LYS A 58 -1.65 -9.86 1.12
CA LYS A 58 -2.99 -10.09 1.64
C LYS A 58 -3.21 -11.56 1.99
N ALA A 59 -2.81 -12.48 1.12
CA ALA A 59 -2.84 -13.92 1.38
C ALA A 59 -1.99 -14.28 2.61
N ALA A 60 -0.80 -13.71 2.77
CA ALA A 60 0.04 -13.95 3.94
C ALA A 60 -0.66 -13.57 5.26
N ARG A 61 -1.30 -12.39 5.31
CA ARG A 61 -2.10 -11.96 6.48
C ARG A 61 -3.29 -12.89 6.74
N ALA A 62 -3.97 -13.34 5.68
CA ALA A 62 -5.11 -14.23 5.82
C ALA A 62 -4.71 -15.64 6.26
N ILE A 63 -3.58 -16.15 5.78
CA ILE A 63 -2.97 -17.42 6.22
C ILE A 63 -2.65 -17.35 7.71
N ASP A 64 -2.01 -16.27 8.17
CA ASP A 64 -1.67 -16.08 9.59
C ASP A 64 -2.90 -16.10 10.51
N VAL A 65 -3.95 -15.38 10.13
CA VAL A 65 -5.23 -15.36 10.86
C VAL A 65 -5.91 -16.73 10.83
N TRP A 66 -5.91 -17.42 9.68
CA TRP A 66 -6.50 -18.75 9.54
C TRP A 66 -5.78 -19.80 10.39
N LEU A 67 -4.44 -19.80 10.40
CA LEU A 67 -3.63 -20.68 11.24
C LEU A 67 -3.87 -20.42 12.74
N SER A 68 -4.27 -19.20 13.10
CA SER A 68 -4.66 -18.82 14.45
C SER A 68 -6.12 -19.16 14.79
N GLY A 69 -6.87 -19.79 13.88
CA GLY A 69 -8.29 -20.14 14.05
C GLY A 69 -9.25 -18.97 13.88
N GLY A 70 -8.77 -17.82 13.40
CA GLY A 70 -9.58 -16.64 13.14
C GLY A 70 -10.13 -16.60 11.70
N HIS A 71 -10.90 -15.55 11.42
CA HIS A 71 -11.38 -15.22 10.08
C HIS A 71 -10.77 -13.89 9.64
N TYR A 72 -10.18 -13.84 8.45
CA TYR A 72 -9.56 -12.62 7.95
C TYR A 72 -10.64 -11.59 7.56
N GLU A 73 -10.70 -10.49 8.31
CA GLU A 73 -11.46 -9.32 7.92
C GLU A 73 -10.56 -8.41 7.09
N GLY A 74 -10.99 -8.10 5.87
CA GLY A 74 -10.29 -7.16 5.00
C GLY A 74 -10.09 -5.82 5.68
N HIS A 75 -9.01 -5.12 5.33
CA HIS A 75 -8.83 -3.73 5.72
C HIS A 75 -9.43 -2.83 4.65
N GLU A 76 -10.06 -1.75 5.09
CA GLU A 76 -10.48 -0.69 4.20
C GLU A 76 -9.26 -0.11 3.48
N LYS A 77 -9.37 0.05 2.16
CA LYS A 77 -8.28 0.62 1.37
C LYS A 77 -8.30 2.12 1.55
N SER A 78 -7.19 2.68 1.99
CA SER A 78 -7.01 4.13 1.95
C SER A 78 -7.11 4.62 0.49
N PRO A 79 -7.76 5.75 0.23
CA PRO A 79 -7.87 6.26 -1.14
C PRO A 79 -6.48 6.62 -1.69
N PRO A 80 -6.28 6.54 -3.01
CA PRO A 80 -5.03 6.96 -3.64
C PRO A 80 -4.63 8.38 -3.23
N VAL A 81 -3.32 8.63 -3.15
CA VAL A 81 -2.76 9.97 -2.97
C VAL A 81 -2.26 10.43 -4.33
N ASP A 82 -2.93 11.46 -4.87
CA ASP A 82 -2.54 12.08 -6.13
C ASP A 82 -1.42 13.11 -5.92
N PHE A 83 -0.76 13.50 -7.01
CA PHE A 83 0.39 14.41 -6.96
C PHE A 83 0.04 15.76 -6.29
N ASP A 84 -1.14 16.30 -6.57
CA ASP A 84 -1.61 17.60 -6.04
C ASP A 84 -1.86 17.58 -4.52
N MET A 85 -1.92 16.39 -3.92
CA MET A 85 -2.08 16.23 -2.46
C MET A 85 -0.74 16.26 -1.72
N LEU A 86 0.39 16.16 -2.43
CA LEU A 86 1.72 16.11 -1.84
C LEU A 86 2.19 17.52 -1.48
N ASN A 87 2.69 17.69 -0.26
CA ASN A 87 3.35 18.93 0.14
C ASN A 87 4.86 18.79 -0.09
N LEU A 88 5.33 19.26 -1.24
CA LEU A 88 6.72 19.11 -1.68
C LEU A 88 7.47 20.46 -1.61
N PRO A 89 7.73 21.02 -0.40
CA PRO A 89 8.38 22.33 -0.28
C PRO A 89 9.79 22.33 -0.86
N LEU A 90 10.43 21.15 -0.94
CA LEU A 90 11.69 20.94 -1.65
C LEU A 90 11.53 19.82 -2.69
N PHE A 91 10.84 20.11 -3.79
CA PHE A 91 10.86 19.20 -4.94
C PHE A 91 12.16 19.41 -5.72
N LEU A 92 13.12 18.50 -5.52
CA LEU A 92 14.26 18.38 -6.40
C LEU A 92 13.80 17.66 -7.66
N ASP A 93 13.78 18.37 -8.79
CA ASP A 93 13.62 17.75 -10.10
C ASP A 93 14.83 16.87 -10.39
N ALA A 94 14.74 15.63 -9.91
CA ALA A 94 15.72 14.61 -10.16
C ALA A 94 15.41 14.02 -11.54
N GLY A 95 16.41 13.89 -12.41
CA GLY A 95 16.27 13.23 -13.72
C GLY A 95 16.31 11.70 -13.62
N ARG A 96 15.35 11.00 -14.22
CA ARG A 96 15.25 9.53 -14.16
C ARG A 96 16.48 8.83 -14.74
N SER A 97 16.90 7.72 -14.16
CA SER A 97 17.87 6.79 -14.74
C SER A 97 17.35 6.26 -16.08
N GLN A 98 18.28 6.08 -17.04
CA GLN A 98 17.95 5.58 -18.37
C GLN A 98 18.23 4.09 -18.45
N MET A 99 17.18 3.30 -18.71
CA MET A 99 17.32 1.89 -19.05
C MET A 99 17.68 1.77 -20.53
N SER A 100 18.75 1.05 -20.83
CA SER A 100 19.07 0.74 -22.22
C SER A 100 18.06 -0.28 -22.76
N ALA A 101 17.67 -0.09 -24.02
CA ALA A 101 16.74 -0.99 -24.69
C ALA A 101 17.32 -1.42 -26.03
N LEU A 102 17.07 -2.67 -26.42
CA LEU A 102 17.44 -3.15 -27.73
C LEU A 102 16.67 -2.38 -28.82
N PRO A 103 17.33 -2.04 -29.94
CA PRO A 103 16.65 -1.47 -31.09
C PRO A 103 15.65 -2.50 -31.65
N PRO A 104 14.53 -2.08 -32.28
CA PRO A 104 13.46 -2.97 -32.72
C PRO A 104 13.94 -4.19 -33.54
N GLU A 105 14.96 -3.99 -34.36
CA GLU A 105 15.52 -5.00 -35.26
C GLU A 105 16.25 -6.14 -34.50
N ALA A 106 16.69 -5.87 -33.27
CA ALA A 106 17.37 -6.83 -32.41
C ALA A 106 16.42 -7.58 -31.44
N ARG A 107 15.12 -7.26 -31.45
CA ARG A 107 14.12 -7.85 -30.53
C ARG A 107 13.64 -9.20 -31.07
N SER A 108 14.42 -10.25 -30.84
CA SER A 108 14.08 -11.61 -31.26
C SER A 108 14.29 -12.65 -30.15
N GLY A 109 13.42 -13.67 -30.12
CA GLY A 109 13.50 -14.74 -29.13
C GLY A 109 13.15 -14.29 -27.70
N PHE A 110 13.90 -14.80 -26.72
CA PHE A 110 13.72 -14.55 -25.28
C PHE A 110 14.82 -13.65 -24.69
N VAL A 111 15.50 -12.86 -25.53
CA VAL A 111 16.50 -11.91 -25.04
C VAL A 111 15.81 -10.77 -24.28
N GLU A 112 16.43 -10.35 -23.17
CA GLU A 112 15.95 -9.18 -22.44
C GLU A 112 15.99 -7.94 -23.34
N VAL A 113 14.84 -7.28 -23.50
CA VAL A 113 14.70 -6.13 -24.39
C VAL A 113 15.03 -4.85 -23.66
N VAL A 114 14.63 -4.74 -22.39
CA VAL A 114 14.88 -3.56 -21.57
C VAL A 114 15.82 -3.98 -20.45
N ALA A 115 17.09 -3.60 -20.57
CA ALA A 115 18.07 -3.95 -19.57
C ALA A 115 17.72 -3.32 -18.22
N GLY A 116 18.04 -4.03 -17.14
CA GLY A 116 17.95 -3.50 -15.79
C GLY A 116 18.89 -2.30 -15.58
N ILE A 117 18.68 -1.61 -14.47
CA ILE A 117 19.59 -0.58 -13.96
C ILE A 117 20.61 -1.20 -13.01
N SER A 118 21.77 -0.55 -12.84
CA SER A 118 22.78 -0.96 -11.87
C SER A 118 22.29 -0.81 -10.43
N ASP A 119 22.92 -1.49 -9.46
CA ASP A 119 22.60 -1.33 -8.02
C ASP A 119 22.63 0.14 -7.57
N ARG A 120 23.59 0.91 -8.08
CA ARG A 120 23.71 2.35 -7.79
C ARG A 120 22.51 3.14 -8.33
N GLU A 121 22.10 2.87 -9.55
CA GLU A 121 20.93 3.51 -10.17
C GLU A 121 19.63 3.06 -9.50
N ALA A 122 19.52 1.79 -9.09
CA ALA A 122 18.38 1.29 -8.35
C ALA A 122 18.20 2.01 -7.01
N ARG A 123 19.28 2.25 -6.27
CA ARG A 123 19.26 3.05 -5.03
C ARG A 123 18.86 4.50 -5.32
N TYR A 124 19.42 5.10 -6.37
CA TYR A 124 19.07 6.45 -6.78
C TYR A 124 17.57 6.57 -7.14
N GLU A 125 17.01 5.62 -7.88
CA GLU A 125 15.57 5.58 -8.18
C GLU A 125 14.71 5.38 -6.93
N ALA A 126 15.15 4.55 -5.98
CA ALA A 126 14.46 4.37 -4.71
C ALA A 126 14.45 5.65 -3.86
N ASP A 127 15.57 6.37 -3.80
CA ASP A 127 15.73 7.62 -3.02
C ASP A 127 14.88 8.77 -3.56
N ARG A 128 14.46 8.70 -4.83
CA ARG A 128 13.53 9.66 -5.46
C ARG A 128 12.07 9.39 -5.15
N CYS A 129 11.74 8.29 -4.47
CA CYS A 129 10.37 7.94 -4.17
C CYS A 129 9.74 8.98 -3.23
N LEU A 130 8.63 9.58 -3.66
CA LEU A 130 7.89 10.57 -2.86
C LEU A 130 7.12 9.95 -1.67
N SER A 131 7.12 8.62 -1.55
CA SER A 131 6.40 7.88 -0.51
C SER A 131 4.92 8.26 -0.40
N CYS A 132 4.26 8.61 -1.52
CA CYS A 132 2.88 9.09 -1.53
C CYS A 132 1.93 8.16 -0.75
N GLY A 133 1.21 8.74 0.21
CA GLY A 133 0.29 8.05 1.11
C GLY A 133 0.93 7.15 2.17
N ASN A 134 2.26 7.03 2.22
CA ASN A 134 2.96 6.18 3.18
C ASN A 134 3.99 6.98 4.00
N CYS A 135 3.74 7.04 5.32
CA CYS A 135 4.66 7.71 6.24
C CYS A 135 6.06 7.08 6.19
N PHE A 136 7.09 7.93 6.00
CA PHE A 136 8.50 7.56 6.00
C PHE A 136 9.29 8.17 7.16
N GLU A 137 8.60 8.53 8.25
CA GLU A 137 9.22 9.00 9.51
C GLU A 137 10.08 10.27 9.39
N CYS A 138 9.67 11.21 8.53
CA CYS A 138 10.39 12.48 8.31
C CYS A 138 10.33 13.52 9.45
N ASP A 139 9.56 13.24 10.51
CA ASP A 139 9.35 14.14 11.65
C ASP A 139 8.67 15.50 11.37
N ASN A 140 8.27 15.81 10.13
CA ASN A 140 7.68 17.12 9.84
C ASN A 140 6.37 17.37 10.62
N CYS A 141 5.50 16.36 10.72
CA CYS A 141 4.28 16.43 11.52
C CYS A 141 4.55 16.61 13.02
N PHE A 142 5.62 15.99 13.53
CA PHE A 142 6.04 16.10 14.92
C PHE A 142 6.55 17.50 15.24
N ALA A 143 7.39 18.06 14.36
CA ALA A 143 7.93 19.41 14.52
C ALA A 143 6.86 20.51 14.33
N ALA A 144 5.88 20.28 13.45
CA ALA A 144 4.88 21.29 13.11
C ALA A 144 3.71 21.37 14.11
N CYS A 145 3.55 20.41 15.02
CA CYS A 145 2.43 20.40 15.97
C CYS A 145 2.63 21.41 17.10
N PRO A 146 1.80 22.48 17.22
CA PRO A 146 1.98 23.50 18.25
C PRO A 146 1.68 22.99 19.66
N GLU A 147 0.79 22.00 19.78
CA GLU A 147 0.35 21.41 21.05
C GLU A 147 1.18 20.21 21.48
N GLN A 148 2.20 19.83 20.69
CA GLN A 148 3.01 18.63 20.92
C GLN A 148 2.18 17.33 21.01
N ALA A 149 1.02 17.29 20.35
CA ALA A 149 0.11 16.15 20.34
C ALA A 149 0.61 14.96 19.50
N VAL A 150 1.64 15.12 18.67
CA VAL A 150 2.17 14.02 17.84
C VAL A 150 3.20 13.22 18.65
N VAL A 151 2.96 11.92 18.84
CA VAL A 151 3.79 11.02 19.65
C VAL A 151 4.52 10.03 18.76
N LYS A 152 5.85 9.97 18.89
CA LYS A 152 6.68 8.97 18.18
C LYS A 152 6.51 7.60 18.83
N LEU A 153 6.14 6.59 18.05
CA LEU A 153 6.00 5.22 18.56
C LEU A 153 7.32 4.45 18.53
N GLY A 154 8.39 5.01 17.97
CA GLY A 154 9.70 4.37 17.79
C GLY A 154 9.92 3.90 16.36
N LYS A 155 11.17 3.53 16.04
CA LYS A 155 11.62 3.23 14.67
C LYS A 155 10.73 2.19 13.97
N GLY A 156 10.23 2.54 12.78
CA GLY A 156 9.35 1.70 11.97
C GLY A 156 7.92 1.59 12.49
N ARG A 157 7.59 2.27 13.60
CA ARG A 157 6.24 2.29 14.20
C ARG A 157 5.52 3.61 13.96
N LYS A 158 6.14 4.57 13.25
CA LYS A 158 5.53 5.83 12.83
C LYS A 158 5.10 6.66 14.06
N TYR A 159 3.95 7.33 13.95
CA TYR A 159 3.43 8.28 14.93
C TYR A 159 1.99 7.94 15.31
N THR A 160 1.60 8.36 16.51
CA THR A 160 0.19 8.48 16.91
C THR A 160 -0.10 9.94 17.30
N VAL A 161 -1.38 10.26 17.47
CA VAL A 161 -1.83 11.58 17.97
C VAL A 161 -2.46 11.40 19.35
N ASP A 162 -1.97 12.15 20.32
CA ASP A 162 -2.59 12.33 21.62
C ASP A 162 -3.78 13.28 21.47
N LEU A 163 -4.99 12.73 21.59
CA LEU A 163 -6.23 13.47 21.37
C LEU A 163 -6.60 14.38 22.55
N ASP A 164 -5.96 14.25 23.72
CA ASP A 164 -6.20 15.15 24.84
C ASP A 164 -5.44 16.47 24.69
N LEU A 165 -4.34 16.45 23.93
CA LEU A 165 -3.56 17.65 23.57
C LEU A 165 -3.99 18.25 22.23
N CYS A 166 -4.63 17.47 21.36
CA CYS A 166 -4.85 17.91 19.99
C CYS A 166 -5.98 18.95 19.86
N THR A 167 -5.70 20.04 19.15
CA THR A 167 -6.66 21.15 18.95
C THR A 167 -7.39 21.14 17.61
N GLY A 168 -7.16 20.15 16.73
CA GLY A 168 -7.85 20.11 15.44
C GLY A 168 -7.32 21.05 14.36
N CYS A 169 -6.20 21.74 14.59
CA CYS A 169 -5.72 22.82 13.73
C CYS A 169 -5.21 22.38 12.34
N ALA A 170 -5.15 21.08 12.06
CA ALA A 170 -4.71 20.47 10.79
C ALA A 170 -3.27 20.77 10.32
N VAL A 171 -2.46 21.51 11.09
CA VAL A 171 -1.08 21.87 10.70
C VAL A 171 -0.23 20.62 10.40
N CYS A 172 -0.35 19.55 11.19
CA CYS A 172 0.40 18.31 10.94
C CYS A 172 0.01 17.64 9.60
N TYR A 173 -1.28 17.71 9.24
CA TYR A 173 -1.82 17.20 7.99
C TYR A 173 -1.33 18.02 6.81
N ASP A 174 -1.44 19.35 6.88
CA ASP A 174 -1.01 20.26 5.82
C ASP A 174 0.50 20.19 5.57
N GLN A 175 1.28 19.95 6.62
CA GLN A 175 2.74 19.81 6.53
C GLN A 175 3.19 18.40 6.14
N CYS A 176 2.31 17.40 6.02
CA CYS A 176 2.74 16.04 5.69
C CYS A 176 3.16 15.95 4.22
N PRO A 177 4.45 15.71 3.89
CA PRO A 177 4.90 15.77 2.50
C PRO A 177 4.33 14.65 1.62
N CYS A 178 4.05 13.51 2.24
CA CYS A 178 3.49 12.34 1.59
C CYS A 178 1.98 12.20 1.78
N HIS A 179 1.31 13.14 2.45
CA HIS A 179 -0.13 13.04 2.72
C HIS A 179 -0.54 11.74 3.46
N ALA A 180 0.24 11.33 4.46
CA ALA A 180 0.00 10.11 5.23
C ALA A 180 -0.93 10.30 6.44
N ILE A 181 -1.50 11.49 6.63
CA ILE A 181 -2.39 11.82 7.76
C ILE A 181 -3.80 12.01 7.20
N GLU A 182 -4.81 11.55 7.95
CA GLU A 182 -6.21 11.76 7.63
C GLU A 182 -6.90 12.51 8.78
N MET A 183 -7.61 13.58 8.40
CA MET A 183 -8.47 14.35 9.31
C MET A 183 -9.84 13.66 9.38
N VAL A 184 -10.27 13.27 10.57
CA VAL A 184 -11.56 12.61 10.77
C VAL A 184 -12.37 13.34 11.84
N ALA A 185 -13.69 13.43 11.70
CA ALA A 185 -14.47 14.13 12.72
C ALA A 185 -14.43 13.40 14.08
N ASP A 186 -14.32 14.16 15.17
CA ASP A 186 -14.48 13.60 16.51
C ASP A 186 -15.96 13.39 16.83
N VAL A 187 -16.48 12.22 16.45
CA VAL A 187 -17.89 11.88 16.68
C VAL A 187 -18.26 11.74 18.16
N ALA A 188 -17.32 11.52 19.09
CA ALA A 188 -17.66 11.50 20.52
C ALA A 188 -17.69 12.91 21.13
N ALA A 189 -16.81 13.80 20.68
CA ALA A 189 -16.87 15.23 21.00
C ALA A 189 -18.14 15.90 20.49
N LEU A 190 -18.65 15.46 19.34
CA LEU A 190 -19.92 15.94 18.78
C LEU A 190 -21.14 15.54 19.65
N SER A 191 -21.00 14.54 20.53
CA SER A 191 -22.07 14.05 21.42
C SER A 191 -21.98 14.56 22.87
N ALA A 192 -20.85 15.13 23.27
CA ALA A 192 -20.59 15.65 24.60
C ALA A 192 -20.06 17.08 24.49
N GLU A 193 -20.97 18.04 24.66
CA GLU A 193 -20.76 19.50 24.77
C GLU A 193 -19.77 20.11 23.75
N ALA A 194 -20.33 20.91 22.84
CA ALA A 194 -19.61 21.71 21.85
C ALA A 194 -18.37 22.37 22.47
N HIS A 195 -17.17 21.98 22.04
CA HIS A 195 -15.86 22.69 22.10
C HIS A 195 -14.67 21.73 21.88
N ARG A 196 -14.86 20.40 21.74
CA ARG A 196 -13.76 19.49 21.38
C ARG A 196 -13.51 19.42 19.87
N PRO A 197 -12.25 19.55 19.41
CA PRO A 197 -11.91 19.58 17.99
C PRO A 197 -11.88 18.19 17.32
N LEU A 198 -11.81 18.21 15.97
CA LEU A 198 -11.81 17.02 15.09
C LEU A 198 -10.64 16.07 15.39
N ARG A 199 -10.88 14.76 15.20
CA ARG A 199 -9.93 13.66 15.41
C ARG A 199 -8.92 13.52 14.27
N PHE A 200 -7.87 12.77 14.54
CA PHE A 200 -6.80 12.48 13.59
C PHE A 200 -6.54 10.98 13.57
N LYS A 201 -6.34 10.43 12.37
CA LYS A 201 -5.79 9.08 12.20
C LYS A 201 -4.58 9.19 11.27
N ALA A 202 -3.41 8.78 11.75
CA ALA A 202 -2.30 8.51 10.86
C ALA A 202 -2.68 7.28 10.02
N ARG A 203 -2.49 7.34 8.70
CA ARG A 203 -2.68 6.16 7.85
C ARG A 203 -1.71 5.07 8.34
N PRO A 204 -2.22 3.84 8.57
CA PRO A 204 -1.43 2.75 9.14
C PRO A 204 -0.19 2.40 8.30
#